data_AF-A0A7S3V2C6-F1
#
_entry.id   AF-A0A7S3V2C6-F1
#
_cell.length_a   1.000
_cell.length_b   1.000
_cell.length_c   1.000
_cell.angle_alpha   90.00
_cell.angle_beta   90.00
_cell.angle_gamma   90.00
#
_symmetry.space_group_name_H-M   'P 1'
#
loop_
_entity.id
_entity.type
_entity.pdbx_description
1 polymer ?
#
loop_
_entity_poly.entity_id
_entity_poly.type
_entity_poly.pdbx_seq_one_letter_code
_entity_poly.pdbx_strand_id
1 'polypeptide(L)'
;MSFELGMSEVGIVEKLNLLVAEWREPGLIPVHPKRVIPDTTNRENTGLSVEHVHYIANKMQSGFKKRMGRFGHDLPILVREDPSKGLGKQSLEKWQDAVTKNEFLPKVDHSDSTEIFTSLGNGHFFQALNLFHTKSPGMFITGSKYYQVLKENDSHLHEALTVGVEAVVLRSDISRNDRKFISLALNSMHNYKWNVKPDGTALVSPAKAYESESSFEALSKTLDSYELGELVRFELSKSERQSRL
;
A
#
# COMPACT_ATOMS: atom_id res chain seq x y z
N MET A 1 -18.25 -6.73 3.75
CA MET A 1 -17.75 -5.91 4.87
C MET A 1 -18.48 -4.58 4.86
N SER A 2 -19.56 -4.45 5.63
CA SER A 2 -20.33 -3.21 5.73
C SER A 2 -19.69 -2.31 6.77
N PHE A 3 -19.52 -1.02 6.48
CA PHE A 3 -19.40 -0.01 7.53
C PHE A 3 -20.56 -0.15 8.50
N GLU A 4 -20.38 0.34 9.73
CA GLU A 4 -21.47 0.51 10.70
C GLU A 4 -22.75 0.88 9.95
N LEU A 5 -23.73 -0.03 10.00
CA LEU A 5 -24.93 -0.06 9.17
C LEU A 5 -25.49 1.37 8.95
N GLY A 6 -25.28 1.96 7.78
CA GLY A 6 -25.98 3.17 7.34
C GLY A 6 -25.15 4.45 7.10
N MET A 7 -23.82 4.45 7.25
CA MET A 7 -23.04 5.65 6.87
C MET A 7 -23.05 5.87 5.34
N SER A 8 -23.35 7.11 4.91
CA SER A 8 -23.17 7.53 3.52
C SER A 8 -21.68 7.63 3.16
N GLU A 9 -21.34 7.59 1.87
CA GLU A 9 -19.97 7.79 1.39
C GLU A 9 -19.38 9.12 1.91
N VAL A 10 -20.18 10.20 1.90
CA VAL A 10 -19.80 11.50 2.46
C VAL A 10 -19.48 11.39 3.95
N GLY A 11 -20.32 10.70 4.73
CA GLY A 11 -20.07 10.50 6.16
C GLY A 11 -18.82 9.66 6.44
N ILE A 12 -18.51 8.69 5.58
CA ILE A 12 -17.26 7.91 5.69
C ILE A 12 -16.05 8.81 5.46
N VAL A 13 -16.08 9.65 4.41
CA VAL A 13 -15.01 10.62 4.10
C VAL A 13 -14.83 11.62 5.24
N GLU A 14 -15.91 12.14 5.81
CA GLU A 14 -15.86 13.08 6.95
C GLU A 14 -15.21 12.43 8.17
N LYS A 15 -15.66 11.22 8.56
CA LYS A 15 -15.08 10.48 9.68
C LYS A 15 -13.61 10.12 9.42
N LEU A 16 -13.25 9.72 8.20
CA LEU A 16 -11.87 9.45 7.82
C LEU A 16 -11.00 10.71 7.99
N ASN A 17 -11.44 11.86 7.49
CA ASN A 17 -10.71 13.12 7.60
C ASN A 17 -10.55 13.55 9.06
N LEU A 18 -11.57 13.38 9.90
CA LEU A 18 -11.50 13.67 11.34
C LEU A 18 -10.44 12.80 12.03
N LEU A 19 -10.48 11.48 11.80
CA LEU A 19 -9.51 10.56 12.41
C LEU A 19 -8.09 10.83 11.91
N VAL A 20 -7.90 11.08 10.61
CA VAL A 20 -6.59 11.44 10.07
C VAL A 20 -6.09 12.74 10.70
N ALA A 21 -6.95 13.76 10.85
CA ALA A 21 -6.56 15.03 11.47
C ALA A 21 -6.19 14.88 12.95
N GLU A 22 -6.92 14.04 13.69
CA GLU A 22 -6.67 13.76 15.11
C GLU A 22 -5.35 13.02 15.34
N TRP A 23 -5.09 11.98 14.56
CA TRP A 23 -4.01 11.03 14.82
C TRP A 23 -2.72 11.32 14.06
N ARG A 24 -2.75 12.16 13.02
CA ARG A 24 -1.54 12.45 12.22
C ARG A 24 -0.43 13.09 13.04
N GLU A 25 0.79 12.74 12.68
CA GLU A 25 1.96 13.55 12.96
C GLU A 25 1.98 14.79 12.05
N PRO A 26 2.69 15.87 12.43
CA PRO A 26 2.78 17.07 11.60
C PRO A 26 3.45 16.80 10.24
N GLY A 27 2.81 17.28 9.17
CA GLY A 27 3.35 17.22 7.80
C GLY A 27 3.19 15.86 7.11
N LEU A 28 3.84 15.74 5.95
CA LEU A 28 4.10 14.45 5.31
C LEU A 28 5.51 13.99 5.68
N ILE A 29 5.66 12.71 5.95
CA ILE A 29 6.94 12.14 6.38
C ILE A 29 7.44 11.21 5.29
N PRO A 30 8.68 11.37 4.79
CA PRO A 30 9.29 10.40 3.90
C PRO A 30 9.57 9.12 4.67
N VAL A 31 8.93 8.02 4.28
CA VAL A 31 9.10 6.72 4.91
C VAL A 31 9.78 5.75 3.96
N HIS A 32 10.90 5.20 4.41
CA HIS A 32 11.65 4.21 3.64
C HIS A 32 10.86 2.89 3.56
N PRO A 33 10.66 2.31 2.36
CA PRO A 33 9.84 1.09 2.20
C PRO A 33 10.25 -0.09 3.09
N LYS A 34 11.56 -0.27 3.32
CA LYS A 34 12.13 -1.33 4.18
C LYS A 34 11.66 -1.27 5.64
N ARG A 35 11.02 -0.18 6.06
CA ARG A 35 10.48 -0.01 7.42
C ARG A 35 8.98 -0.25 7.47
N VAL A 36 8.33 -0.51 6.33
CA VAL A 36 6.88 -0.64 6.21
C VAL A 36 6.47 -2.11 6.11
N ILE A 37 5.58 -2.51 7.00
CA ILE A 37 4.93 -3.83 6.98
C ILE A 37 3.39 -3.67 6.92
N PRO A 38 2.65 -4.70 6.52
CA PRO A 38 1.19 -4.65 6.57
C PRO A 38 0.67 -4.54 8.01
N ASP A 39 -0.31 -3.68 8.25
CA ASP A 39 -0.97 -3.59 9.56
C ASP A 39 -1.91 -4.79 9.79
N THR A 40 -1.86 -5.38 10.99
CA THR A 40 -2.68 -6.56 11.30
C THR A 40 -4.18 -6.27 11.44
N THR A 41 -4.59 -5.00 11.55
CA THR A 41 -6.00 -4.60 11.64
C THR A 41 -6.65 -4.43 10.25
N ASN A 42 -5.85 -4.50 9.18
CA ASN A 42 -6.29 -4.38 7.80
C ASN A 42 -7.01 -5.67 7.30
N ARG A 43 -8.10 -5.51 6.53
CA ARG A 43 -8.88 -6.55 5.83
C ARG A 43 -9.11 -7.86 6.60
N GLU A 44 -9.57 -7.78 7.83
CA GLU A 44 -10.00 -8.97 8.62
C GLU A 44 -8.97 -10.13 8.65
N ASN A 45 -7.68 -9.83 8.51
CA ASN A 45 -6.58 -10.79 8.43
C ASN A 45 -6.41 -11.61 7.14
N THR A 46 -7.09 -11.31 6.02
CA THR A 46 -6.89 -12.09 4.77
C THR A 46 -5.49 -11.96 4.15
N GLY A 47 -4.70 -10.97 4.58
CA GLY A 47 -3.31 -10.79 4.19
C GLY A 47 -3.14 -10.07 2.86
N LEU A 48 -1.91 -10.04 2.34
CA LEU A 48 -1.61 -9.47 1.02
C LEU A 48 -1.66 -10.56 -0.06
N SER A 49 -2.35 -10.26 -1.16
CA SER A 49 -2.19 -11.02 -2.41
C SER A 49 -0.76 -10.88 -2.94
N VAL A 50 -0.02 -11.98 -2.96
CA VAL A 50 1.38 -12.01 -3.39
C VAL A 50 1.48 -11.70 -4.88
N GLU A 51 0.61 -12.28 -5.69
CA GLU A 51 0.48 -12.01 -7.12
C GLU A 51 0.28 -10.52 -7.39
N HIS A 52 -0.56 -9.84 -6.60
CA HIS A 52 -0.79 -8.41 -6.80
C HIS A 52 0.43 -7.56 -6.42
N VAL A 53 1.19 -7.95 -5.40
CA VAL A 53 2.48 -7.32 -5.09
C VAL A 53 3.43 -7.41 -6.29
N HIS A 54 3.57 -8.59 -6.88
CA HIS A 54 4.41 -8.80 -8.07
C HIS A 54 3.88 -8.09 -9.32
N TYR A 55 2.56 -8.03 -9.49
CA TYR A 55 1.93 -7.29 -10.58
C TYR A 55 2.29 -5.80 -10.52
N ILE A 56 2.18 -5.20 -9.33
CA ILE A 56 2.56 -3.80 -9.10
C ILE A 56 4.05 -3.61 -9.35
N ALA A 57 4.91 -4.49 -8.84
CA ALA A 57 6.36 -4.39 -9.06
C ALA A 57 6.72 -4.48 -10.55
N ASN A 58 6.06 -5.33 -11.34
CA ASN A 58 6.24 -5.39 -12.78
C ASN A 58 5.80 -4.08 -13.46
N LYS A 59 4.70 -3.46 -13.03
CA LYS A 59 4.30 -2.14 -13.54
C LYS A 59 5.34 -1.07 -13.20
N MET A 60 5.94 -1.11 -12.02
CA MET A 60 7.03 -0.21 -11.62
C MET A 60 8.26 -0.38 -12.52
N GLN A 61 8.62 -1.62 -12.92
CA GLN A 61 9.73 -1.85 -13.86
C GLN A 61 9.53 -1.18 -15.22
N SER A 62 8.28 -1.08 -15.68
CA SER A 62 7.93 -0.39 -16.93
C SER A 62 7.92 1.14 -16.78
N GLY A 63 7.97 1.65 -15.55
CA GLY A 63 8.08 3.08 -15.23
C GLY A 63 7.39 3.43 -13.92
N PHE A 64 8.17 3.79 -12.90
CA PHE A 64 7.65 4.26 -11.63
C PHE A 64 7.12 5.71 -11.73
N LYS A 65 5.88 5.92 -11.28
CA LYS A 65 5.24 7.23 -11.27
C LYS A 65 5.22 7.80 -9.86
N LYS A 66 6.21 8.64 -9.53
CA LYS A 66 6.23 9.42 -8.28
C LYS A 66 4.94 10.21 -8.15
N ARG A 67 4.41 10.30 -6.94
CA ARG A 67 3.26 11.16 -6.66
C ARG A 67 3.60 12.63 -6.89
N MET A 68 2.74 13.32 -7.64
CA MET A 68 2.80 14.78 -7.83
C MET A 68 1.39 15.35 -7.69
N GLY A 69 1.12 15.97 -6.54
CA GLY A 69 -0.22 16.46 -6.21
C GLY A 69 -1.22 15.31 -6.17
N ARG A 70 -2.10 15.21 -7.19
CA ARG A 70 -3.13 14.16 -7.33
C ARG A 70 -2.77 13.02 -8.29
N PHE A 71 -1.62 13.10 -8.97
CA PHE A 71 -1.20 12.13 -9.97
C PHE A 71 -0.15 11.16 -9.40
N GLY A 72 0.01 9.99 -10.03
CA GLY A 72 0.96 8.95 -9.60
C GLY A 72 0.30 7.92 -8.68
N HIS A 73 1.03 7.42 -7.68
CA HIS A 73 0.48 6.51 -6.67
C HIS A 73 -0.39 7.25 -5.64
N ASP A 74 -1.27 6.52 -4.97
CA ASP A 74 -2.08 7.03 -3.86
C ASP A 74 -1.21 7.45 -2.67
N LEU A 75 -1.74 8.36 -1.84
CA LEU A 75 -1.05 8.80 -0.63
C LEU A 75 -1.12 7.68 0.43
N PRO A 76 0.02 7.13 0.89
CA PRO A 76 -0.01 6.10 1.92
C PRO A 76 -0.39 6.68 3.28
N ILE A 77 -1.15 5.88 4.05
CA ILE A 77 -1.39 6.13 5.48
C ILE A 77 -0.73 5.01 6.27
N LEU A 78 0.17 5.42 7.15
CA LEU A 78 1.00 4.54 7.97
C LEU A 78 0.79 4.87 9.45
N VAL A 79 0.98 3.89 10.33
CA VAL A 79 1.10 4.13 11.76
C VAL A 79 2.55 3.88 12.18
N ARG A 80 3.17 4.84 12.87
CA ARG A 80 4.50 4.65 13.46
C ARG A 80 4.36 3.74 14.68
N GLU A 81 5.22 2.74 14.80
CA GLU A 81 5.07 1.68 15.78
C GLU A 81 6.39 1.27 16.43
N ASP A 82 6.29 0.85 17.69
CA ASP A 82 7.38 0.17 18.39
C ASP A 82 7.28 -1.34 18.06
N PRO A 83 8.28 -1.94 17.37
CA PRO A 83 8.22 -3.34 16.97
C PRO A 83 8.18 -4.32 18.15
N SER A 84 8.47 -3.86 19.37
CA SER A 84 8.47 -4.68 20.59
C SER A 84 7.14 -4.64 21.36
N LYS A 85 6.17 -3.80 20.97
CA LYS A 85 4.95 -3.56 21.75
C LYS A 85 3.67 -3.61 20.92
N GLY A 86 2.56 -3.85 21.62
CA GLY A 86 1.20 -3.60 21.13
C GLY A 86 0.90 -4.18 19.74
N LEU A 87 0.37 -3.33 18.86
CA LEU A 87 0.01 -3.69 17.49
C LEU A 87 1.21 -3.75 16.55
N GLY A 88 2.27 -2.99 16.81
CA GLY A 88 3.54 -3.08 16.10
C GLY A 88 4.12 -4.49 16.15
N LYS A 89 4.30 -5.03 17.36
CA LYS A 89 4.76 -6.41 17.58
C LYS A 89 3.88 -7.45 16.90
N GLN A 90 2.56 -7.36 17.08
CA GLN A 90 1.62 -8.32 16.47
C GLN A 90 1.68 -8.30 14.94
N SER A 91 1.76 -7.10 14.33
CA SER A 91 1.87 -6.95 12.88
C SER A 91 3.20 -7.51 12.36
N LEU A 92 4.28 -7.28 13.11
CA LEU A 92 5.61 -7.78 12.77
C LEU A 92 5.69 -9.31 12.82
N GLU A 93 5.26 -9.92 13.92
CA GLU A 93 5.25 -11.38 14.08
C GLU A 93 4.42 -12.05 12.98
N LYS A 94 3.25 -11.48 12.69
CA LYS A 94 2.38 -11.96 11.60
C LYS A 94 3.05 -11.85 10.23
N TRP A 95 3.75 -10.74 9.97
CA TRP A 95 4.46 -10.55 8.71
C TRP A 95 5.64 -11.52 8.57
N GLN A 96 6.42 -11.72 9.63
CA GLN A 96 7.52 -12.69 9.66
C GLN A 96 7.03 -14.12 9.39
N ASP A 97 5.89 -14.51 9.98
CA ASP A 97 5.25 -15.80 9.72
C ASP A 97 4.81 -15.93 8.24
N ALA A 98 4.19 -14.88 7.69
CA ALA A 98 3.78 -14.87 6.27
C ALA A 98 4.96 -15.00 5.31
N VAL A 99 6.05 -14.27 5.54
CA VAL A 99 7.27 -14.32 4.72
C VAL A 99 7.99 -15.67 4.86
N THR A 100 7.92 -16.30 6.03
CA THR A 100 8.47 -17.66 6.22
C THR A 100 7.68 -18.70 5.43
N LYS A 101 6.37 -18.51 5.29
CA LYS A 101 5.47 -19.42 4.55
C LYS A 101 5.44 -19.16 3.05
N ASN A 102 5.89 -18.00 2.58
CA ASN A 102 5.83 -17.61 1.18
C ASN A 102 7.12 -16.89 0.74
N GLU A 103 7.95 -17.60 -0.02
CA GLU A 103 9.27 -17.11 -0.49
C GLU A 103 9.20 -15.92 -1.44
N PHE A 104 8.04 -15.65 -2.04
CA PHE A 104 7.82 -14.53 -2.96
C PHE A 104 7.50 -13.22 -2.23
N LEU A 105 7.21 -13.26 -0.92
CA LEU A 105 7.10 -12.05 -0.12
C LEU A 105 8.49 -11.51 0.27
N PRO A 106 8.72 -10.19 0.25
CA PRO A 106 10.02 -9.62 0.57
C PRO A 106 10.33 -9.76 2.07
N LYS A 107 11.57 -10.17 2.37
CA LYS A 107 12.11 -10.22 3.74
C LYS A 107 12.45 -8.80 4.20
N VAL A 108 11.57 -8.21 5.00
CA VAL A 108 11.75 -6.85 5.51
C VAL A 108 12.68 -6.87 6.73
N ASP A 109 13.88 -6.33 6.58
CA ASP A 109 14.86 -6.18 7.66
C ASP A 109 14.61 -4.89 8.45
N HIS A 110 14.33 -5.05 9.73
CA HIS A 110 14.06 -3.99 10.70
C HIS A 110 15.00 -4.08 11.91
N SER A 111 16.05 -4.91 11.84
CA SER A 111 16.97 -5.18 12.96
C SER A 111 17.69 -3.92 13.47
N ASP A 112 17.98 -2.97 12.57
CA ASP A 112 18.68 -1.72 12.89
C ASP A 112 17.73 -0.56 13.28
N SER A 113 16.42 -0.80 13.39
CA SER A 113 15.43 0.27 13.58
C SER A 113 14.68 0.14 14.90
N THR A 114 14.66 1.24 15.67
CA THR A 114 13.87 1.34 16.91
C THR A 114 12.36 1.48 16.66
N GLU A 115 11.95 1.62 15.41
CA GLU A 115 10.57 1.80 15.00
C GLU A 115 10.29 1.10 13.65
N ILE A 116 9.03 0.78 13.42
CA ILE A 116 8.50 0.29 12.15
C ILE A 116 7.27 1.11 11.78
N PHE A 117 6.76 0.92 10.57
CA PHE A 117 5.51 1.53 10.11
C PHE A 117 4.55 0.45 9.66
N THR A 118 3.31 0.48 10.14
CA THR A 118 2.27 -0.44 9.69
C THR A 118 1.33 0.26 8.71
N SER A 119 1.05 -0.36 7.56
CA SER A 119 0.26 0.26 6.50
C SER A 119 -1.25 0.01 6.66
N LEU A 120 -2.03 1.08 6.85
CA LEU A 120 -3.50 1.00 6.85
C LEU A 120 -4.09 1.04 5.42
N GLY A 121 -3.34 1.60 4.47
CA GLY A 121 -3.60 1.55 3.04
C GLY A 121 -2.28 1.45 2.27
N ASN A 122 -2.34 1.10 0.98
CA ASN A 122 -1.15 0.95 0.12
C ASN A 122 -0.13 -0.11 0.58
N GLY A 123 -0.57 -1.16 1.27
CA GLY A 123 0.29 -2.26 1.71
C GLY A 123 0.98 -2.99 0.55
N HIS A 124 0.24 -3.34 -0.51
CA HIS A 124 0.83 -3.97 -1.71
C HIS A 124 1.87 -3.10 -2.39
N PHE A 125 1.67 -1.78 -2.43
CA PHE A 125 2.61 -0.83 -3.02
C PHE A 125 3.95 -0.82 -2.29
N PHE A 126 3.95 -0.76 -0.95
CA PHE A 126 5.20 -0.82 -0.19
C PHE A 126 5.90 -2.17 -0.31
N GLN A 127 5.15 -3.27 -0.32
CA GLN A 127 5.76 -4.58 -0.52
C GLN A 127 6.31 -4.74 -1.95
N ALA A 128 5.70 -4.10 -2.95
CA ALA A 128 6.25 -4.07 -4.30
C ALA A 128 7.58 -3.32 -4.34
N LEU A 129 7.70 -2.19 -3.65
CA LEU A 129 8.99 -1.49 -3.47
C LEU A 129 10.02 -2.36 -2.73
N ASN A 130 9.59 -3.08 -1.68
CA ASN A 130 10.47 -3.97 -0.93
C ASN A 130 11.01 -5.11 -1.79
N LEU A 131 10.28 -5.61 -2.80
CA LEU A 131 10.83 -6.59 -3.76
C LEU A 131 12.08 -6.07 -4.48
N PHE A 132 12.14 -4.77 -4.83
CA PHE A 132 13.35 -4.16 -5.40
C PHE A 132 14.45 -4.01 -4.35
N HIS A 133 14.09 -3.60 -3.13
CA HIS A 133 15.05 -3.42 -2.05
C HIS A 133 15.77 -4.73 -1.68
N THR A 134 15.02 -5.82 -1.59
CA THR A 134 15.54 -7.15 -1.24
C THR A 134 16.06 -7.93 -2.44
N LYS A 135 15.97 -7.38 -3.65
CA LYS A 135 16.24 -8.07 -4.92
C LYS A 135 15.52 -9.42 -4.97
N SER A 136 14.23 -9.43 -4.63
CA SER A 136 13.44 -10.65 -4.55
C SER A 136 13.21 -11.30 -5.92
N PRO A 137 13.00 -12.63 -5.96
CA PRO A 137 12.67 -13.33 -7.19
C PRO A 137 11.42 -12.75 -7.87
N GLY A 138 11.44 -12.64 -9.20
CA GLY A 138 10.27 -12.24 -9.98
C GLY A 138 9.29 -13.40 -10.17
N MET A 139 8.05 -13.26 -9.67
CA MET A 139 7.02 -14.30 -9.87
C MET A 139 6.60 -14.46 -11.34
N PHE A 140 6.54 -13.37 -12.10
CA PHE A 140 6.06 -13.37 -13.49
C PHE A 140 7.13 -12.96 -14.51
N ILE A 141 8.38 -12.77 -14.08
CA ILE A 141 9.45 -12.26 -14.96
C ILE A 141 10.13 -13.44 -15.65
N THR A 142 10.07 -13.46 -16.98
CA THR A 142 10.90 -14.34 -17.80
C THR A 142 12.23 -13.64 -18.09
N GLY A 143 13.35 -14.23 -17.64
CA GLY A 143 14.70 -13.69 -17.89
C GLY A 143 15.40 -13.15 -16.64
N SER A 144 15.08 -11.93 -16.20
CA SER A 144 15.67 -11.37 -14.96
C SER A 144 15.11 -12.13 -13.76
N LYS A 145 15.97 -12.90 -13.09
CA LYS A 145 15.56 -13.71 -11.94
C LYS A 145 15.04 -12.86 -10.77
N TYR A 146 15.40 -11.57 -10.71
CA TYR A 146 15.16 -10.70 -9.56
C TYR A 146 14.67 -9.31 -9.98
N TYR A 147 13.93 -8.65 -9.10
CA TYR A 147 13.62 -7.23 -9.23
C TYR A 147 14.87 -6.38 -9.02
N GLN A 148 15.09 -5.46 -9.93
CA GLN A 148 16.18 -4.50 -9.89
C GLN A 148 15.72 -3.20 -10.54
N VAL A 149 16.33 -2.08 -10.15
CA VAL A 149 16.15 -0.80 -10.82
C VAL A 149 16.88 -0.91 -12.17
N LEU A 150 16.11 -1.09 -13.26
CA LEU A 150 16.64 -1.50 -14.57
C LEU A 150 17.31 -0.36 -15.35
N LYS A 151 17.08 0.90 -14.99
CA LYS A 151 17.56 2.06 -15.76
C LYS A 151 18.40 2.98 -14.90
N GLU A 152 19.47 3.50 -15.51
CA GLU A 152 20.19 4.71 -15.05
C GLU A 152 19.25 5.94 -14.98
N ASN A 153 18.05 5.86 -15.57
CA ASN A 153 17.04 6.91 -15.64
C ASN A 153 15.77 6.69 -14.80
N ASP A 154 15.65 5.64 -13.97
CA ASP A 154 14.52 5.55 -13.03
C ASP A 154 14.88 6.22 -11.69
N SER A 155 15.18 7.52 -11.79
CA SER A 155 15.55 8.35 -10.65
C SER A 155 14.46 8.39 -9.60
N HIS A 156 13.19 8.31 -10.00
CA HIS A 156 12.06 8.33 -9.08
C HIS A 156 11.91 7.02 -8.29
N LEU A 157 12.07 5.85 -8.93
CA LEU A 157 12.07 4.58 -8.19
C LEU A 157 13.28 4.52 -7.26
N HIS A 158 14.45 4.97 -7.74
CA HIS A 158 15.64 5.04 -6.92
C HIS A 158 15.46 5.97 -5.71
N GLU A 159 14.88 7.16 -5.92
CA GLU A 159 14.55 8.11 -4.85
C GLU A 159 13.57 7.50 -3.84
N ALA A 160 12.50 6.85 -4.32
CA ALA A 160 11.52 6.18 -3.43
C ALA A 160 12.17 5.08 -2.57
N LEU A 161 13.17 4.39 -3.10
CA LEU A 161 13.91 3.33 -2.39
C LEU A 161 15.02 3.86 -1.48
N THR A 162 15.52 5.09 -1.68
CA THR A 162 16.67 5.65 -0.93
C THR A 162 16.25 6.73 0.06
N VAL A 163 15.44 7.68 -0.39
CA VAL A 163 14.89 8.77 0.42
C VAL A 163 13.61 8.33 1.12
N GLY A 164 12.76 7.57 0.41
CA GLY A 164 11.48 7.09 0.92
C GLY A 164 10.29 7.69 0.16
N VAL A 165 9.10 7.25 0.55
CA VAL A 165 7.83 7.70 -0.02
C VAL A 165 7.13 8.60 1.00
N GLU A 166 6.69 9.77 0.58
CA GLU A 166 5.90 10.66 1.42
C GLU A 166 4.58 9.98 1.83
N ALA A 167 4.33 9.95 3.15
CA ALA A 167 3.16 9.34 3.73
C ALA A 167 2.56 10.23 4.82
N VAL A 168 1.26 10.04 5.06
CA VAL A 168 0.62 10.47 6.31
C VAL A 168 0.96 9.45 7.38
N VAL A 169 1.73 9.86 8.37
CA VAL A 169 2.07 9.01 9.52
C VAL A 169 1.14 9.36 10.67
N LEU A 170 0.50 8.34 11.23
CA LEU A 170 -0.32 8.43 12.43
C LEU A 170 0.49 8.00 13.64
N ARG A 171 0.22 8.63 14.79
CA ARG A 171 0.84 8.30 16.07
C ARG A 171 0.45 6.88 16.52
N SER A 172 1.34 6.24 17.28
CA SER A 172 1.18 4.86 17.74
C SER A 172 0.01 4.65 18.71
N ASP A 173 -0.44 5.70 19.39
CA ASP A 173 -1.52 5.67 20.37
C ASP A 173 -2.93 5.60 19.75
N ILE A 174 -3.05 5.66 18.41
CA ILE A 174 -4.31 5.46 17.70
C ILE A 174 -4.95 4.11 18.01
N SER A 175 -6.25 4.15 18.35
CA SER A 175 -7.01 2.97 18.75
C SER A 175 -7.13 1.93 17.62
N ARG A 176 -7.25 0.65 18.00
CA ARG A 176 -7.49 -0.45 17.04
C ARG A 176 -8.75 -0.21 16.19
N ASN A 177 -9.79 0.39 16.78
CA ASN A 177 -11.04 0.65 16.07
C ASN A 177 -10.89 1.72 15.01
N ASP A 178 -10.14 2.79 15.31
CA ASP A 178 -9.90 3.86 14.34
C ASP A 178 -9.00 3.39 13.20
N ARG A 179 -7.96 2.59 13.50
CA ARG A 179 -7.14 1.93 12.47
C ARG A 179 -7.97 1.08 11.53
N LYS A 180 -8.85 0.23 12.10
CA LYS A 180 -9.76 -0.61 11.32
C LYS A 180 -10.69 0.24 10.46
N PHE A 181 -11.28 1.31 11.02
CA PHE A 181 -12.15 2.21 10.28
C PHE A 181 -11.40 2.86 9.11
N ILE A 182 -10.23 3.46 9.37
CA ILE A 182 -9.39 4.10 8.34
C ILE A 182 -9.08 3.09 7.25
N SER A 183 -8.60 1.91 7.62
CA SER A 183 -8.22 0.87 6.66
C SER A 183 -9.41 0.41 5.81
N LEU A 184 -10.58 0.20 6.42
CA LEU A 184 -11.80 -0.14 5.69
C LEU A 184 -12.21 0.99 4.75
N ALA A 185 -12.25 2.23 5.22
CA ALA A 185 -12.62 3.41 4.43
C ALA A 185 -11.73 3.56 3.19
N LEU A 186 -10.42 3.40 3.36
CA LEU A 186 -9.45 3.45 2.26
C LEU A 186 -9.62 2.32 1.24
N ASN A 187 -10.06 1.13 1.67
CA ASN A 187 -10.26 -0.02 0.79
C ASN A 187 -11.62 0.00 0.09
N SER A 188 -12.66 0.56 0.71
CA SER A 188 -14.02 0.52 0.19
C SER A 188 -14.38 1.66 -0.75
N MET A 189 -13.71 2.81 -0.61
CA MET A 189 -14.07 3.99 -1.37
C MET A 189 -13.40 3.92 -2.75
N HIS A 190 -14.22 3.70 -3.77
CA HIS A 190 -13.80 3.83 -5.16
C HIS A 190 -13.48 5.32 -5.42
N ASN A 191 -12.22 5.64 -5.71
CA ASN A 191 -11.81 6.93 -6.29
C ASN A 191 -11.85 8.18 -5.40
N TYR A 192 -11.42 8.09 -4.14
CA TYR A 192 -11.11 9.32 -3.41
C TYR A 192 -9.83 9.98 -3.92
N LYS A 193 -9.87 11.32 -4.05
CA LYS A 193 -8.69 12.12 -4.35
C LYS A 193 -8.18 12.78 -3.07
N TRP A 194 -6.91 12.58 -2.76
CA TRP A 194 -6.22 13.30 -1.70
C TRP A 194 -5.91 14.73 -2.15
N ASN A 195 -6.48 15.69 -1.43
CA ASN A 195 -6.08 17.08 -1.48
C ASN A 195 -5.00 17.31 -0.42
N VAL A 196 -3.74 17.31 -0.87
CA VAL A 196 -2.58 17.61 -0.01
C VAL A 196 -2.33 19.11 -0.05
N LYS A 197 -2.42 19.75 1.11
CA LYS A 197 -2.10 21.17 1.31
C LYS A 197 -0.58 21.35 1.47
N PRO A 198 -0.04 22.59 1.30
CA PRO A 198 1.39 22.86 1.44
C PRO A 198 1.98 22.52 2.81
N ASP A 199 1.17 22.52 3.87
CA ASP A 199 1.52 22.13 5.24
C ASP A 199 1.53 20.60 5.45
N GLY A 200 1.39 19.82 4.36
CA GLY A 200 1.28 18.37 4.39
C GLY A 200 -0.04 17.86 4.94
N THR A 201 -1.03 18.72 5.18
CA THR A 201 -2.38 18.28 5.56
C THR A 201 -3.05 17.61 4.37
N ALA A 202 -3.43 16.35 4.53
CA ALA A 202 -4.06 15.55 3.48
C ALA A 202 -5.54 15.34 3.83
N LEU A 203 -6.42 15.81 2.95
CA LEU A 203 -7.86 15.64 3.07
C LEU A 203 -8.40 14.83 1.91
N VAL A 204 -9.24 13.86 2.22
CA VAL A 204 -9.97 13.05 1.26
C VAL A 204 -11.12 13.88 0.71
N SER A 205 -11.16 14.05 -0.61
CA SER A 205 -12.26 14.71 -1.31
C SER A 205 -13.45 13.76 -1.48
N PRO A 206 -14.70 14.18 -1.18
CA PRO A 206 -15.90 13.39 -1.46
C PRO A 206 -16.29 13.43 -2.94
N ALA A 207 -15.65 14.27 -3.76
CA ALA A 207 -15.95 14.34 -5.19
C ALA A 207 -15.44 13.09 -5.91
N LYS A 208 -16.34 12.36 -6.58
CA LYS A 208 -16.00 11.25 -7.47
C LYS A 208 -14.93 11.69 -8.46
N ALA A 209 -13.84 10.95 -8.58
CA ALA A 209 -12.97 11.11 -9.74
C ALA A 209 -13.77 10.74 -10.99
N TYR A 210 -13.96 11.68 -11.91
CA TYR A 210 -14.54 11.42 -13.24
C TYR A 210 -13.59 10.64 -14.17
N GLU A 211 -12.55 10.01 -13.65
CA GLU A 211 -11.63 9.22 -14.45
C GLU A 211 -12.20 7.80 -14.58
N SER A 212 -12.20 7.27 -15.80
CA SER A 212 -12.62 5.90 -16.07
C SER A 212 -11.61 4.93 -15.44
N GLU A 213 -11.88 4.50 -14.22
CA GLU A 213 -11.14 3.43 -13.55
C GLU A 213 -11.36 2.12 -14.35
N SER A 214 -10.28 1.39 -14.59
CA SER A 214 -10.40 0.08 -15.23
C SER A 214 -11.17 -0.88 -14.32
N SER A 215 -11.87 -1.87 -14.89
CA SER A 215 -12.54 -2.89 -14.09
C SER A 215 -11.58 -3.65 -13.17
N PHE A 216 -10.31 -3.78 -13.57
CA PHE A 216 -9.26 -4.36 -12.74
C PHE A 216 -9.00 -3.52 -11.47
N GLU A 217 -8.77 -2.22 -11.62
CA GLU A 217 -8.50 -1.32 -10.50
C GLU A 217 -9.67 -1.28 -9.50
N ALA A 218 -10.90 -1.20 -10.02
CA ALA A 218 -12.10 -1.19 -9.19
C ALA A 218 -12.25 -2.49 -8.36
N LEU A 219 -12.08 -3.65 -9.00
CA LEU A 219 -12.17 -4.95 -8.32
C LEU A 219 -11.01 -5.19 -7.34
N SER A 220 -9.80 -4.72 -7.68
CA SER A 220 -8.59 -4.96 -6.86
C SER A 220 -8.69 -4.44 -5.42
N LYS A 221 -9.57 -3.45 -5.20
CA LYS A 221 -9.79 -2.80 -3.90
C LYS A 221 -10.73 -3.58 -2.98
N THR A 222 -11.65 -4.39 -3.54
CA THR A 222 -12.71 -5.06 -2.78
C THR A 222 -12.46 -6.54 -2.54
N LEU A 223 -11.66 -7.19 -3.41
CA LEU A 223 -11.40 -8.62 -3.35
C LEU A 223 -10.47 -9.00 -2.19
N ASP A 224 -10.64 -10.22 -1.68
CA ASP A 224 -9.68 -10.80 -0.74
C ASP A 224 -8.35 -11.17 -1.42
N SER A 225 -7.37 -11.64 -0.64
CA SER A 225 -6.03 -11.93 -1.15
C SER A 225 -6.00 -13.04 -2.21
N TYR A 226 -6.88 -14.04 -2.11
CA TYR A 226 -6.97 -15.16 -3.04
C TYR A 226 -7.68 -14.74 -4.33
N GLU A 227 -8.86 -14.12 -4.21
CA GLU A 227 -9.63 -13.62 -5.34
C GLU A 227 -8.84 -12.58 -6.15
N LEU A 228 -8.07 -11.73 -5.46
CA LEU A 228 -7.20 -10.75 -6.09
C LEU A 228 -6.04 -11.42 -6.85
N GLY A 229 -5.53 -12.54 -6.35
CA GLY A 229 -4.55 -13.35 -7.08
C GLY A 229 -5.10 -13.90 -8.39
N GLU A 230 -6.33 -14.42 -8.37
CA GLU A 230 -7.02 -14.90 -9.57
C GLU A 230 -7.25 -13.78 -10.59
N LEU A 231 -7.68 -12.59 -10.12
CA LEU A 231 -7.87 -11.42 -10.98
C LEU A 231 -6.56 -11.01 -11.67
N VAL A 232 -5.43 -11.03 -10.95
CA VAL A 232 -4.10 -10.73 -11.52
C VAL A 232 -3.73 -11.73 -12.62
N ARG A 233 -3.88 -13.03 -12.37
CA ARG A 233 -3.57 -14.07 -13.37
C ARG A 233 -4.43 -13.90 -14.62
N PHE A 234 -5.71 -13.60 -14.45
CA PHE A 234 -6.62 -13.31 -15.55
C PHE A 234 -6.15 -12.10 -16.36
N GLU A 235 -5.76 -11.00 -15.71
CA GLU A 235 -5.31 -9.78 -16.36
C GLU A 235 -3.99 -9.97 -17.14
N LEU A 236 -3.04 -10.72 -16.57
CA LEU A 236 -1.80 -11.08 -17.27
C LEU A 236 -2.08 -11.92 -18.53
N SER A 237 -3.01 -12.90 -18.44
CA SER A 237 -3.38 -13.74 -19.59
C SER A 237 -4.01 -12.97 -20.76
N LYS A 238 -4.64 -11.83 -20.49
CA LYS A 238 -5.18 -10.94 -21.55
C LYS A 238 -4.04 -10.19 -22.25
N SER A 239 -3.10 -9.69 -21.47
CA SER A 239 -1.95 -8.92 -21.96
C SER A 239 -1.08 -9.79 -22.88
N GLU A 240 -0.84 -11.05 -22.51
CA GLU A 240 -0.12 -12.01 -23.35
C GLU A 240 -0.85 -12.30 -24.67
N ARG A 241 -2.18 -12.46 -24.64
CA ARG A 241 -2.99 -12.69 -25.84
C ARG A 241 -2.97 -11.50 -26.80
N GLN A 242 -2.97 -10.27 -26.29
CA GLN A 242 -2.86 -9.07 -27.12
C GLN A 242 -1.47 -8.91 -27.76
N SER A 243 -0.40 -9.36 -27.10
CA SER A 243 0.97 -9.30 -27.65
C SER A 243 1.26 -10.28 -28.79
N ARG A 244 0.36 -11.23 -29.05
CA ARG A 244 0.48 -12.27 -30.09
C ARG A 244 -0.38 -12.02 -31.34
N LEU A 245 -1.10 -10.90 -31.38
CA LEU A 245 -1.90 -10.42 -32.50
C LEU A 245 -1.20 -9.22 -33.14
#